data_AF-A0A930UCS1-F1
#
_entry.id   AF-A0A930UCS1-F1
#
_cell.length_a   1.000
_cell.length_b   1.000
_cell.length_c   1.000
_cell.angle_alpha   90.00
_cell.angle_beta   90.00
_cell.angle_gamma   90.00
#
_symmetry.space_group_name_H-M   'P 1'
#
loop_
_entity.id
_entity.type
_entity.pdbx_description
1 polymer ?
#
loop_
_entity_poly.entity_id
_entity_poly.type
_entity_poly.pdbx_seq_one_letter_code
_entity_poly.pdbx_strand_id
1 'polypeptide(L)'
;MKNYIVYKLFDKNGKVVWVGSTPLSIEERLGQHHFYGMEFASHEVLDRTFASQKAAMKEEGRLIKECIDTDGALPHYVRRAYCPS
;
A
#
# COMPACT_ATOMS: atom_id res chain seq x y z
N MET A 1 -2.29 0.51 -21.54
CA MET A 1 -1.35 0.74 -20.41
C MET A 1 -2.12 0.54 -19.12
N LYS A 2 -1.60 -0.23 -18.16
CA LYS A 2 -2.24 -0.39 -16.84
C LYS A 2 -1.77 0.76 -15.96
N ASN A 3 -2.71 1.56 -15.45
CA ASN A 3 -2.41 2.59 -14.47
C ASN A 3 -2.23 1.91 -13.11
N TYR A 4 -1.13 2.22 -12.45
CA TYR A 4 -0.90 1.76 -11.08
C TYR A 4 -1.33 2.88 -10.13
N ILE A 5 -1.92 2.47 -9.01
CA ILE A 5 -2.24 3.35 -7.89
C ILE A 5 -1.30 3.03 -6.73
N VAL A 6 -0.98 4.03 -5.92
CA VAL A 6 -0.26 3.88 -4.65
C VAL A 6 -1.18 4.31 -3.51
N TYR A 7 -1.21 3.51 -2.45
CA TYR A 7 -2.14 3.70 -1.34
C TYR A 7 -1.50 3.37 0.01
N LYS A 8 -2.09 3.93 1.08
CA LYS A 8 -1.81 3.63 2.49
C LYS A 8 -3.05 3.04 3.13
N LEU A 9 -2.87 2.11 4.06
CA LEU A 9 -3.91 1.63 4.98
C LEU A 9 -3.56 2.06 6.40
N PHE A 10 -4.58 2.40 7.18
CA PHE A 10 -4.41 2.89 8.54
C PHE A 10 -5.19 2.04 9.55
N ASP A 11 -4.64 1.88 10.75
CA ASP A 11 -5.39 1.30 11.87
C ASP A 11 -6.40 2.31 12.46
N LYS A 12 -7.16 1.86 13.46
CA LYS A 12 -8.13 2.69 14.19
C LYS A 12 -7.51 3.89 14.93
N ASN A 13 -6.19 3.89 15.12
CA ASN A 13 -5.45 4.98 15.78
C ASN A 13 -4.84 5.94 14.75
N GLY A 14 -5.12 5.75 13.45
CA GLY A 14 -4.56 6.56 12.38
C GLY A 14 -3.09 6.23 12.05
N LYS A 15 -2.55 5.11 12.52
CA LYS A 15 -1.19 4.67 12.18
C LYS A 15 -1.17 3.91 10.87
N VAL A 16 -0.16 4.17 10.03
CA VAL A 16 0.03 3.43 8.78
C VAL A 16 0.38 1.98 9.09
N VAL A 17 -0.46 1.06 8.63
CA VAL A 17 -0.23 -0.39 8.78
C VAL A 17 0.25 -1.04 7.49
N TRP A 18 0.02 -0.40 6.35
CA TRP A 18 0.40 -0.91 5.04
C TRP A 18 0.62 0.23 4.06
N VAL A 19 1.61 0.06 3.19
CA VAL A 19 1.83 0.89 2.00
C VAL A 19 1.96 -0.06 0.83
N GLY A 20 1.23 0.20 -0.24
CA GLY A 20 1.28 -0.68 -1.41
C GLY A 20 0.95 0.02 -2.71
N SER A 21 1.30 -0.65 -3.80
CA SER A 21 0.90 -0.29 -5.15
C SER A 21 0.12 -1.42 -5.81
N THR A 22 -0.80 -1.08 -6.71
CA THR A 22 -1.62 -2.08 -7.40
C THR A 22 -2.06 -1.60 -8.78
N PRO A 23 -2.14 -2.48 -9.80
CA PRO A 23 -2.78 -2.16 -11.08
C PRO A 23 -4.30 -2.37 -11.07
N LEU A 24 -4.84 -2.93 -9.99
CA LEU A 24 -6.28 -3.12 -9.76
C LEU A 24 -6.94 -1.80 -9.32
N SER A 25 -8.27 -1.76 -9.36
CA SER A 25 -8.99 -0.70 -8.65
C SER A 25 -8.68 -0.76 -7.15
N ILE A 26 -8.83 0.37 -6.45
CA ILE A 26 -8.63 0.38 -5.00
C ILE A 26 -9.60 -0.58 -4.32
N GLU A 27 -10.86 -0.60 -4.74
CA GLU A 27 -11.92 -1.46 -4.19
C GLU A 27 -11.59 -2.95 -4.32
N GLU A 28 -11.10 -3.38 -5.50
CA GLU A 28 -10.66 -4.76 -5.73
C GLU A 28 -9.51 -5.15 -4.80
N ARG A 29 -8.52 -4.25 -4.63
CA ARG A 29 -7.37 -4.50 -3.75
C ARG A 29 -7.76 -4.54 -2.28
N LEU A 30 -8.63 -3.64 -1.83
CA LEU A 30 -9.16 -3.66 -0.46
C LEU A 30 -9.97 -4.93 -0.19
N GLY A 31 -10.75 -5.39 -1.16
CA GLY A 31 -11.45 -6.67 -1.10
C GLY A 31 -10.49 -7.85 -0.90
N GLN A 32 -9.35 -7.87 -1.62
CA GLN A 32 -8.31 -8.88 -1.40
C GLN A 32 -7.72 -8.81 0.02
N HIS A 33 -7.43 -7.62 0.54
CA HIS A 33 -6.91 -7.46 1.90
C HIS A 33 -7.86 -8.03 2.94
N HIS A 34 -9.16 -7.71 2.86
CA HIS A 34 -10.17 -8.29 3.74
C HIS A 34 -10.29 -9.81 3.57
N PHE A 35 -10.25 -10.31 2.33
CA PHE A 35 -10.30 -11.76 2.07
C PHE A 35 -9.14 -12.52 2.71
N TYR A 36 -7.94 -11.91 2.76
CA TYR A 36 -6.76 -12.47 3.43
C TYR A 36 -6.68 -12.14 4.93
N GLY A 37 -7.73 -11.55 5.52
CA GLY A 37 -7.82 -11.28 6.96
C GLY A 37 -6.98 -10.08 7.43
N MET A 38 -6.62 -9.15 6.54
CA MET A 38 -5.98 -7.90 6.93
C MET A 38 -7.02 -6.92 7.48
N GLU A 39 -6.85 -6.52 8.74
CA GLU A 39 -7.69 -5.50 9.37
C GLU A 39 -7.08 -4.10 9.21
N PHE A 40 -7.88 -3.16 8.73
CA PHE A 40 -7.56 -1.73 8.66
C PHE A 40 -8.85 -0.92 8.87
N ALA A 41 -8.73 0.30 9.38
CA ALA A 41 -9.87 1.19 9.65
C ALA A 41 -10.16 2.14 8.48
N SER A 42 -9.13 2.57 7.76
CA SER A 42 -9.27 3.48 6.62
C SER A 42 -8.15 3.30 5.61
N HIS A 43 -8.32 3.93 4.45
CA HIS A 43 -7.33 3.92 3.36
C HIS A 43 -7.19 5.32 2.75
N GLU A 44 -6.01 5.60 2.20
CA GLU A 44 -5.71 6.83 1.44
C GLU A 44 -5.10 6.44 0.10
N VAL A 45 -5.62 6.98 -1.00
CA VAL A 45 -5.04 6.83 -2.34
C VAL A 45 -4.25 8.09 -2.66
N LEU A 46 -2.93 7.94 -2.83
CA LEU A 46 -2.01 9.07 -2.94
C LEU A 46 -1.88 9.57 -4.38
N ASP A 47 -1.84 8.65 -5.34
CA ASP A 47 -1.80 8.98 -6.77
C ASP A 47 -2.42 7.82 -7.56
N ARG A 48 -3.28 8.18 -8.53
CA ARG A 48 -4.06 7.26 -9.36
C ARG A 48 -3.39 6.91 -10.68
N THR A 49 -2.24 7.51 -10.99
CA THR A 49 -1.71 7.54 -12.36
C THR A 49 -0.21 7.30 -12.47
N PHE A 50 0.26 6.14 -11.99
CA PHE A 50 1.59 5.68 -12.38
C PHE A 50 1.53 4.89 -13.68
N ALA A 51 2.23 5.37 -14.70
CA ALA A 51 2.28 4.75 -16.03
C ALA A 51 3.02 3.39 -16.05
N SER A 52 3.74 3.04 -14.98
CA SER A 52 4.43 1.76 -14.87
C SER A 52 4.50 1.26 -13.42
N GLN A 53 4.56 -0.07 -13.28
CA GLN A 53 4.81 -0.72 -11.99
C GLN A 53 6.07 -0.18 -11.30
N LYS A 54 7.15 0.01 -12.07
CA LYS A 54 8.42 0.49 -11.54
C LYS A 54 8.31 1.88 -10.93
N ALA A 55 7.54 2.78 -11.55
CA ALA A 55 7.30 4.11 -11.01
C ALA A 55 6.47 4.04 -9.72
N ALA A 56 5.41 3.22 -9.70
CA ALA A 56 4.57 3.02 -8.52
C ALA A 56 5.34 2.42 -7.35
N MET A 57 6.17 1.40 -7.60
CA MET A 57 7.03 0.77 -6.59
C MET A 57 8.11 1.72 -6.05
N LYS A 58 8.61 2.65 -6.87
CA LYS A 58 9.54 3.68 -6.42
C LYS A 58 8.87 4.62 -5.43
N GLU A 59 7.64 5.04 -5.70
CA GLU A 59 6.86 5.88 -4.79
C GLU A 59 6.44 5.12 -3.53
N GLU A 60 5.99 3.87 -3.66
CA GLU A 60 5.73 2.96 -2.53
C GLU A 60 6.95 2.88 -1.60
N GLY A 61 8.15 2.69 -2.16
CA GLY A 61 9.39 2.65 -1.38
C GLY A 61 9.74 3.97 -0.69
N ARG A 62 9.45 5.13 -1.32
CA ARG A 62 9.63 6.46 -0.71
C ARG A 62 8.73 6.62 0.51
N LEU A 63 7.45 6.26 0.38
CA LEU A 63 6.45 6.35 1.44
C LEU A 63 6.73 5.38 2.58
N ILE A 64 7.18 4.16 2.27
CA ILE A 64 7.62 3.19 3.28
C ILE A 64 8.74 3.79 4.13
N LYS A 65 9.73 4.43 3.49
CA LYS A 65 10.82 5.08 4.19
C LYS A 65 10.32 6.24 5.07
N GLU A 66 9.44 7.09 4.53
CA GLU A 66 8.83 8.21 5.27
C GLU A 66 8.08 7.75 6.53
N CYS A 67 7.32 6.65 6.43
CA CYS A 67 6.63 6.05 7.57
C CYS A 67 7.62 5.49 8.62
N ILE A 68 8.69 4.82 8.17
CA ILE A 68 9.74 4.32 9.09
C ILE A 68 10.45 5.48 9.80
N ASP A 69 10.78 6.55 9.06
CA ASP A 69 11.47 7.72 9.60
C ASP A 69 10.58 8.49 10.60
N THR A 70 9.26 8.49 10.41
CA THR A 70 8.28 9.19 11.28
C THR A 70 7.88 8.36 12.50
N ASP A 71 7.52 7.10 12.31
CA ASP A 71 6.90 6.25 13.34
C ASP A 71 7.89 5.25 13.98
N GLY A 72 9.14 5.21 13.50
CA GLY A 72 10.20 4.31 13.99
C GLY A 72 10.11 2.88 13.48
N ALA A 73 8.96 2.45 12.95
CA ALA A 73 8.78 1.20 12.22
C ALA A 73 7.43 1.20 11.48
N LEU A 74 7.37 0.50 10.34
CA LEU A 74 6.09 -0.03 9.86
C LEU A 74 5.77 -1.29 10.64
N PRO A 75 4.51 -1.54 11.04
CA PRO A 75 4.17 -2.75 11.76
C PRO A 75 4.50 -3.98 10.89
N HIS A 76 4.88 -5.08 11.55
CA HIS A 76 5.58 -6.25 11.02
C HIS A 76 4.95 -6.99 9.82
N TYR A 77 3.84 -6.50 9.27
CA TYR A 77 3.13 -7.06 8.13
C TYR A 77 3.69 -6.60 6.78
N VAL A 78 4.58 -5.60 6.74
CA VAL A 78 5.30 -5.18 5.52
C VAL A 78 6.43 -6.17 5.19
N ARG A 79 6.13 -7.46 5.18
CA ARG A 79 6.88 -8.39 4.33
C ARG A 79 6.28 -8.22 2.94
N ARG A 80 7.10 -7.69 2.02
CA ARG A 80 6.84 -7.67 0.57
C ARG A 80 6.00 -8.90 0.21
N ALA A 81 4.73 -8.70 -0.13
CA ALA A 81 3.99 -9.71 -0.85
C ALA A 81 4.69 -9.82 -2.21
N TYR A 82 5.74 -10.64 -2.28
CA TYR A 82 6.22 -11.20 -3.53
C TYR A 82 4.99 -11.87 -4.13
N CYS A 83 4.47 -11.31 -5.21
CA CYS A 83 3.65 -12.07 -6.12
C CYS A 83 4.64 -12.99 -6.84
N PRO A 84 4.67 -14.32 -6.59
CA PRO A 84 5.34 -15.19 -7.52
C PRO A 84 4.54 -15.12 -8.82
N SER A 85 5.28 -14.88 -9.90
CA SER A 85 4.83 -15.00 -11.29
C SER A 85 4.18 -16.35 -11.57
#